data_AF-A0A3S8RWE2-F1
#
_entry.id   AF-A0A3S8RWE2-F1
#
_cell.length_a   1.000
_cell.length_b   1.000
_cell.length_c   1.000
_cell.angle_alpha   90.00
_cell.angle_beta   90.00
_cell.angle_gamma   90.00
#
_symmetry.space_group_name_H-M   'P 1'
#
loop_
_entity.id
_entity.type
_entity.pdbx_description
1 polymer ?
#
loop_
_entity_poly.entity_id
_entity_poly.type
_entity_poly.pdbx_seq_one_letter_code
_entity_poly.pdbx_strand_id
1 'polypeptide(L)'
;MGAAKMQLKSNSKGSGGSLNANVELNKSEKLETEPKKTNSDPVDNSLDNKQPFEGMGNGGKIISSVDDLSDVAKSKITTSQRATLNQQERTYSHLTEMDLKGAQRDLDGDPVPKPSGGYYDHAQEVSDAYRGLVELKRSWEGMLKNPNLDAELRQLYTSKLNEANATMEKIETMFNPHGGVFPSK
;
A
#
# COMPACT_ATOMS: atom_id res chain seq x y z
N MET A 1 -38.88 -58.76 -7.56
CA MET A 1 -39.81 -58.41 -8.65
C MET A 1 -39.37 -57.09 -9.23
N GLY A 2 -38.55 -57.10 -10.26
CA GLY A 2 -38.87 -56.49 -11.55
C GLY A 2 -37.56 -56.30 -12.32
N ALA A 3 -37.54 -56.75 -13.57
CA ALA A 3 -36.35 -57.03 -14.36
C ALA A 3 -36.14 -56.02 -15.51
N ALA A 4 -34.87 -55.93 -15.95
CA ALA A 4 -34.38 -55.64 -17.31
C ALA A 4 -34.54 -54.18 -17.84
N LYS A 5 -33.64 -53.60 -18.65
CA LYS A 5 -32.83 -54.15 -19.75
C LYS A 5 -31.52 -53.36 -20.00
N MET A 6 -30.51 -54.10 -20.46
CA MET A 6 -29.35 -53.67 -21.26
C MET A 6 -29.73 -52.94 -22.56
N GLN A 7 -28.86 -52.04 -23.04
CA GLN A 7 -28.33 -52.11 -24.41
C GLN A 7 -27.00 -51.33 -24.60
N LEU A 8 -26.05 -52.02 -25.23
CA LEU A 8 -24.73 -51.58 -25.73
C LEU A 8 -24.82 -51.12 -27.21
N LYS A 9 -23.90 -50.23 -27.63
CA LYS A 9 -23.20 -50.11 -28.95
C LYS A 9 -22.55 -48.71 -29.03
N SER A 10 -21.23 -48.49 -28.95
CA SER A 10 -20.06 -48.87 -29.79
C SER A 10 -19.75 -47.91 -30.96
N ASN A 11 -18.51 -47.37 -30.91
CA ASN A 11 -17.58 -46.90 -31.95
C ASN A 11 -17.87 -45.66 -32.83
N SER A 12 -16.91 -44.73 -32.82
CA SER A 12 -16.21 -44.32 -34.05
C SER A 12 -14.81 -43.73 -33.74
N LYS A 13 -13.80 -44.27 -34.42
CA LYS A 13 -12.43 -43.76 -34.57
C LYS A 13 -12.35 -42.97 -35.89
N GLY A 14 -11.66 -41.84 -35.88
CA GLY A 14 -10.99 -41.21 -37.03
C GLY A 14 -9.96 -40.24 -36.46
N SER A 15 -8.64 -40.32 -36.65
CA SER A 15 -7.77 -40.66 -37.80
C SER A 15 -7.75 -39.59 -38.90
N GLY A 16 -6.55 -39.05 -39.15
CA GLY A 16 -6.19 -38.04 -40.16
C GLY A 16 -6.00 -36.65 -39.52
N GLY A 17 -4.83 -36.04 -39.37
CA GLY A 17 -3.60 -36.11 -40.18
C GLY A 17 -3.39 -34.76 -40.86
N SER A 18 -2.38 -34.00 -40.45
CA SER A 18 -1.36 -33.40 -41.33
C SER A 18 -0.61 -32.28 -40.61
N LEU A 19 0.70 -32.46 -40.59
CA LEU A 19 1.72 -31.47 -40.28
C LEU A 19 1.66 -30.37 -41.35
N ASN A 20 1.90 -29.12 -40.95
CA ASN A 20 2.44 -28.11 -41.86
C ASN A 20 3.61 -27.43 -41.16
N ALA A 21 4.80 -27.88 -41.51
CA ALA A 21 6.05 -27.19 -41.28
C ALA A 21 6.24 -26.22 -42.45
N ASN A 22 6.30 -24.93 -42.18
CA ASN A 22 6.96 -23.97 -43.08
C ASN A 22 8.19 -23.43 -42.35
N VAL A 23 9.32 -24.01 -42.72
CA VAL A 23 10.65 -23.46 -42.54
C VAL A 23 10.88 -22.52 -43.72
N GLU A 24 11.10 -21.24 -43.46
CA GLU A 24 11.78 -20.40 -44.44
C GLU A 24 12.91 -19.63 -43.74
N LEU A 25 14.11 -20.02 -44.14
CA LEU A 25 15.40 -19.46 -43.77
C LEU A 25 15.61 -18.15 -44.52
N ASN A 26 16.03 -17.09 -43.80
CA ASN A 26 16.79 -16.01 -44.39
C ASN A 26 18.02 -15.70 -43.50
N LYS A 27 19.19 -16.14 -43.96
CA LYS A 27 20.53 -15.58 -43.67
C LYS A 27 20.74 -14.43 -44.65
N SER A 28 21.16 -13.22 -44.27
CA SER A 28 22.54 -12.71 -44.07
C SER A 28 22.35 -11.18 -43.93
N GLU A 29 23.05 -10.38 -43.11
CA GLU A 29 24.46 -9.98 -43.18
C GLU A 29 24.78 -9.07 -41.96
N LYS A 30 26.04 -9.10 -41.52
CA LYS A 30 26.67 -8.20 -40.54
C LYS A 30 26.85 -6.79 -41.13
N LEU A 31 26.81 -5.74 -40.28
CA LEU A 31 27.91 -4.78 -40.07
C LEU A 31 27.59 -3.78 -38.95
N GLU A 32 28.60 -3.48 -38.15
CA GLU A 32 28.63 -2.60 -36.98
C GLU A 32 28.33 -1.13 -37.30
N THR A 33 27.77 -0.40 -36.32
CA THR A 33 28.30 0.88 -35.82
C THR A 33 27.49 1.33 -34.60
N GLU A 34 28.15 1.58 -33.47
CA GLU A 34 27.56 2.31 -32.33
C GLU A 34 27.11 3.72 -32.75
N PRO A 35 26.14 4.32 -32.03
CA PRO A 35 26.58 5.38 -31.12
C PRO A 35 25.80 5.52 -29.80
N LYS A 36 26.59 5.92 -28.78
CA LYS A 36 26.31 6.89 -27.70
C LYS A 36 25.19 6.60 -26.69
N LYS A 37 25.68 6.40 -25.45
CA LYS A 37 25.05 6.77 -24.18
C LYS A 37 24.14 8.00 -24.32
N THR A 38 22.89 7.83 -23.97
CA THR A 38 22.05 8.92 -23.47
C THR A 38 21.63 8.55 -22.05
N ASN A 39 21.85 9.49 -21.15
CA ASN A 39 21.60 9.35 -19.74
C ASN A 39 20.11 9.13 -19.52
N SER A 40 19.74 8.11 -18.76
CA SER A 40 18.44 8.05 -18.12
C SER A 40 18.43 9.09 -17.01
N ASP A 41 17.74 10.21 -17.26
CA ASP A 41 17.40 11.17 -16.22
C ASP A 41 16.63 10.45 -15.08
N PRO A 42 16.81 10.90 -13.82
CA PRO A 42 16.10 10.32 -12.69
C PRO A 42 14.60 10.54 -12.84
N VAL A 43 13.84 9.49 -12.59
CA VAL A 43 12.37 9.55 -12.45
C VAL A 43 12.08 10.48 -11.27
N ASP A 44 11.70 11.71 -11.58
CA ASP A 44 11.16 12.69 -10.68
C ASP A 44 9.85 12.15 -10.08
N ASN A 45 9.93 11.62 -8.87
CA ASN A 45 8.74 11.26 -8.09
C ASN A 45 8.29 12.51 -7.31
N SER A 46 8.03 13.59 -8.03
CA SER A 46 7.37 14.76 -7.47
C SER A 46 5.88 14.43 -7.27
N LEU A 47 5.54 14.06 -6.05
CA LEU A 47 4.20 14.23 -5.52
C LEU A 47 4.00 15.71 -5.13
N ASP A 48 4.13 16.63 -6.09
CA ASP A 48 3.63 17.99 -5.95
C ASP A 48 2.13 18.01 -6.28
N ASN A 49 1.33 17.53 -5.33
CA ASN A 49 -0.06 17.96 -5.23
C ASN A 49 -0.24 18.77 -3.95
N LYS A 50 0.41 19.94 -3.92
CA LYS A 50 0.15 20.96 -2.90
C LYS A 50 -1.17 21.65 -3.23
N GLN A 51 -2.24 21.20 -2.59
CA GLN A 51 -3.39 22.09 -2.40
C GLN A 51 -2.88 23.32 -1.61
N PRO A 52 -3.12 24.56 -2.09
CA PRO A 52 -2.66 25.75 -1.39
C PRO A 52 -3.48 25.89 -0.10
N PHE A 53 -2.80 25.71 1.04
CA PHE A 53 -3.37 26.01 2.35
C PHE A 53 -3.48 27.53 2.51
N GLU A 54 -4.62 28.09 2.14
CA GLU A 54 -4.99 29.46 2.46
C GLU A 54 -5.45 29.54 3.92
N GLY A 55 -4.57 30.05 4.79
CA GLY A 55 -4.87 30.18 6.21
C GLY A 55 -3.70 30.72 7.05
N MET A 56 -3.40 32.01 6.86
CA MET A 56 -2.78 32.99 7.78
C MET A 56 -1.93 32.51 8.99
N GLY A 57 -0.67 32.98 9.03
CA GLY A 57 0.11 33.20 10.27
C GLY A 57 1.39 32.37 10.41
N ASN A 58 2.54 33.06 10.47
CA ASN A 58 3.91 32.53 10.65
C ASN A 58 4.51 31.70 9.48
N GLY A 59 4.83 32.42 8.39
CA GLY A 59 6.08 32.19 7.64
C GLY A 59 6.25 30.84 6.95
N GLY A 60 5.29 30.38 6.16
CA GLY A 60 5.48 29.33 5.14
C GLY A 60 6.02 27.96 5.61
N LYS A 61 6.20 27.75 6.91
CA LYS A 61 6.75 26.53 7.49
C LYS A 61 5.66 25.47 7.54
N ILE A 62 5.91 24.32 6.92
CA ILE A 62 5.02 23.16 7.03
C ILE A 62 5.26 22.52 8.41
N ILE A 63 4.24 22.49 9.26
CA ILE A 63 4.29 21.83 10.57
C ILE A 63 3.82 20.38 10.40
N SER A 64 4.77 19.44 10.47
CA SER A 64 4.51 18.01 10.28
C SER A 64 4.95 17.15 11.47
N SER A 65 5.75 17.72 12.38
CA SER A 65 6.23 17.09 13.59
C SER A 65 5.96 17.94 14.83
N VAL A 66 6.03 17.33 16.01
CA VAL A 66 5.96 18.07 17.29
C VAL A 66 7.13 19.03 17.43
N ASP A 67 8.30 18.69 16.91
CA ASP A 67 9.50 19.52 17.01
C ASP A 67 9.38 20.83 16.24
N ASP A 68 8.55 20.84 15.18
CA ASP A 68 8.27 22.03 14.38
C ASP A 68 7.47 23.11 15.09
N LEU A 69 6.76 22.74 16.17
CA LEU A 69 5.88 23.62 16.94
C LEU A 69 6.68 24.63 17.78
N SER A 70 6.09 25.80 17.98
CA SER A 70 6.53 26.74 19.01
C SER A 70 6.36 26.14 20.42
N ASP A 71 7.15 26.62 21.40
CA ASP A 71 7.03 26.17 22.79
C ASP A 71 5.64 26.45 23.37
N VAL A 72 5.01 27.56 22.94
CA VAL A 72 3.64 27.92 23.32
C VAL A 72 2.66 26.87 22.80
N ALA A 73 2.74 26.46 21.53
CA ALA A 73 1.87 25.42 20.99
C ALA A 73 2.14 24.04 21.63
N LYS A 74 3.41 23.68 21.84
CA LYS A 74 3.81 22.44 22.53
C LYS A 74 3.18 22.34 23.92
N SER A 75 3.13 23.44 24.67
CA SER A 75 2.54 23.48 26.02
C SER A 75 1.02 23.26 26.04
N LYS A 76 0.33 23.46 24.90
CA LYS A 76 -1.12 23.27 24.76
C LYS A 76 -1.50 21.83 24.39
N ILE A 77 -0.53 20.98 24.07
CA ILE A 77 -0.79 19.56 23.78
C ILE A 77 -1.29 18.88 25.05
N THR A 78 -2.54 18.47 25.03
CA THR A 78 -3.16 17.69 26.11
C THR A 78 -2.60 16.27 26.17
N THR A 79 -2.77 15.59 27.30
CA THR A 79 -2.34 14.20 27.48
C THR A 79 -2.98 13.26 26.45
N SER A 80 -4.26 13.45 26.10
CA SER A 80 -4.94 12.62 25.10
C SER A 80 -4.44 12.87 23.67
N GLN A 81 -4.14 14.13 23.32
CA GLN A 81 -3.49 14.46 22.05
C GLN A 81 -2.10 13.83 21.95
N ARG A 82 -1.31 13.89 23.03
CA ARG A 82 0.00 13.23 23.11
C ARG A 82 -0.10 11.71 22.98
N ALA A 83 -1.09 11.10 23.62
CA ALA A 83 -1.34 9.66 23.46
C ALA A 83 -1.68 9.31 22.01
N THR A 84 -2.44 10.16 21.31
CA THR A 84 -2.79 9.95 19.89
C THR A 84 -1.56 10.08 18.99
N LEU A 85 -0.69 11.06 19.23
CA LEU A 85 0.60 11.20 18.52
C LEU A 85 1.47 9.94 18.70
N ASN A 86 1.64 9.49 19.95
CA ASN A 86 2.41 8.28 20.24
C ASN A 86 1.78 7.02 19.63
N GLN A 87 0.44 6.94 19.61
CA GLN A 87 -0.27 5.83 18.98
C GLN A 87 -0.01 5.80 17.47
N GLN A 88 0.07 6.97 16.82
CA GLN A 88 0.45 7.04 15.42
C GLN A 88 1.87 6.51 15.20
N GLU A 89 2.86 6.94 15.97
CA GLU A 89 4.24 6.44 15.85
C GLU A 89 4.32 4.91 15.98
N ARG A 90 3.60 4.33 16.95
CA ARG A 90 3.52 2.87 17.15
C ARG A 90 2.79 2.15 16.02
N THR A 91 1.76 2.77 15.44
CA THR A 91 1.04 2.19 14.30
C THR A 91 1.97 2.14 13.09
N TYR A 92 2.76 3.19 12.87
CA TYR A 92 3.68 3.31 11.75
C TYR A 92 4.91 2.41 11.86
N SER A 93 5.28 1.92 13.05
CA SER A 93 6.35 0.92 13.18
C SER A 93 6.02 -0.44 12.56
N HIS A 94 4.76 -0.66 12.16
CA HIS A 94 4.28 -1.85 11.42
C HIS A 94 3.93 -1.54 9.95
N LEU A 95 4.25 -0.34 9.48
CA LEU A 95 3.92 0.16 8.14
C LEU A 95 5.17 0.63 7.40
N THR A 96 6.33 0.06 7.75
CA THR A 96 7.58 0.34 7.04
C THR A 96 7.52 -0.21 5.62
N GLU A 97 8.46 0.22 4.77
CA GLU A 97 8.57 -0.35 3.42
C GLU A 97 8.77 -1.87 3.45
N MET A 98 9.48 -2.39 4.45
CA MET A 98 9.71 -3.83 4.61
C MET A 98 8.44 -4.57 5.01
N ASP A 99 7.64 -4.00 5.91
CA ASP A 99 6.35 -4.59 6.33
C ASP A 99 5.37 -4.65 5.15
N LEU A 100 5.28 -3.57 4.37
CA LEU A 100 4.41 -3.51 3.18
C LEU A 100 4.85 -4.49 2.09
N LYS A 101 6.17 -4.63 1.85
CA LYS A 101 6.70 -5.65 0.92
C LYS A 101 6.45 -7.07 1.42
N GLY A 102 6.59 -7.30 2.73
CA GLY A 102 6.26 -8.57 3.36
C GLY A 102 4.79 -8.91 3.20
N ALA A 103 3.90 -7.94 3.43
CA ALA A 103 2.46 -8.12 3.27
C ALA A 103 2.08 -8.43 1.82
N GLN A 104 2.66 -7.72 0.84
CA GLN A 104 2.44 -8.04 -0.58
C GLN A 104 2.84 -9.48 -0.91
N ARG A 105 3.99 -9.95 -0.41
CA ARG A 105 4.45 -11.33 -0.59
C ARG A 105 3.51 -12.36 0.03
N ASP A 106 3.01 -12.09 1.22
CA ASP A 106 2.03 -12.94 1.89
C ASP A 106 0.72 -13.01 1.08
N LEU A 107 0.25 -11.87 0.54
CA LEU A 107 -0.93 -11.77 -0.32
C LEU A 107 -0.77 -12.51 -1.66
N ASP A 108 0.44 -12.52 -2.21
CA ASP A 108 0.80 -13.22 -3.46
C ASP A 108 1.04 -14.73 -3.26
N GLY A 109 0.98 -15.22 -2.02
CA GLY A 109 1.19 -16.64 -1.70
C GLY A 109 2.65 -17.08 -1.65
N ASP A 110 3.59 -16.14 -1.53
CA ASP A 110 5.03 -16.38 -1.34
C ASP A 110 5.53 -15.79 -0.01
N PRO A 111 5.05 -16.28 1.15
CA PRO A 111 5.34 -15.64 2.43
C PRO A 111 6.81 -15.75 2.83
N VAL A 112 7.27 -14.81 3.67
CA VAL A 112 8.67 -14.78 4.14
C VAL A 112 8.91 -15.90 5.17
N PRO A 113 9.86 -16.83 4.96
CA PRO A 113 10.16 -17.88 5.93
C PRO A 113 10.90 -17.33 7.17
N LYS A 114 10.61 -17.88 8.34
CA LYS A 114 11.30 -17.57 9.60
C LYS A 114 12.50 -18.48 9.82
N PRO A 115 13.61 -18.01 10.43
CA PRO A 115 14.74 -18.87 10.80
C PRO A 115 14.36 -20.02 11.74
N SER A 116 13.35 -19.83 12.58
CA SER A 116 12.82 -20.82 13.52
C SER A 116 11.83 -21.81 12.90
N GLY A 117 11.60 -21.75 11.59
CA GLY A 117 10.51 -22.45 10.91
C GLY A 117 9.20 -21.67 10.94
N GLY A 118 8.30 -22.00 10.00
CA GLY A 118 7.08 -21.26 9.72
C GLY A 118 7.33 -19.99 8.90
N TYR A 119 6.32 -19.12 8.84
CA TYR A 119 6.33 -17.90 8.05
C TYR A 119 5.96 -16.68 8.89
N TYR A 120 6.42 -15.50 8.48
CA TYR A 120 5.87 -14.24 8.96
C TYR A 120 4.43 -14.05 8.42
N ASP A 121 3.64 -13.26 9.14
CA ASP A 121 2.23 -12.95 8.81
C ASP A 121 2.11 -11.41 8.74
N HIS A 122 2.88 -10.82 7.83
CA HIS A 122 2.93 -9.37 7.62
C HIS A 122 1.59 -8.84 7.10
N ALA A 123 0.88 -9.61 6.28
CA ALA A 123 -0.45 -9.20 5.81
C ALA A 123 -1.42 -9.03 6.99
N GLN A 124 -1.34 -9.88 8.02
CA GLN A 124 -2.09 -9.66 9.25
C GLN A 124 -1.59 -8.43 10.02
N GLU A 125 -0.27 -8.28 10.21
CA GLU A 125 0.31 -7.15 10.96
C GLU A 125 -0.07 -5.80 10.33
N VAL A 126 0.00 -5.69 9.01
CA VAL A 126 -0.45 -4.50 8.25
C VAL A 126 -1.96 -4.30 8.37
N SER A 127 -2.75 -5.39 8.35
CA SER A 127 -4.20 -5.30 8.56
C SER A 127 -4.57 -4.81 9.97
N ASP A 128 -3.84 -5.26 10.99
CA ASP A 128 -4.00 -4.79 12.37
C ASP A 128 -3.61 -3.31 12.49
N ALA A 129 -2.50 -2.90 11.86
CA ALA A 129 -2.06 -1.51 11.81
C ALA A 129 -3.07 -0.60 11.07
N TYR A 130 -3.67 -1.07 9.98
CA TYR A 130 -4.72 -0.34 9.26
C TYR A 130 -5.92 -0.01 10.17
N ARG A 131 -6.33 -0.93 11.07
CA ARG A 131 -7.38 -0.63 12.06
C ARG A 131 -6.96 0.49 13.01
N GLY A 132 -5.69 0.48 13.44
CA GLY A 132 -5.10 1.59 14.19
C GLY A 132 -5.20 2.93 13.43
N LEU A 133 -4.95 2.93 12.10
CA LEU A 133 -5.13 4.12 11.27
C LEU A 133 -6.58 4.61 11.22
N VAL A 134 -7.56 3.70 11.17
CA VAL A 134 -9.00 4.06 11.23
C VAL A 134 -9.34 4.78 12.54
N GLU A 135 -8.82 4.31 13.67
CA GLU A 135 -9.02 4.96 14.98
C GLU A 135 -8.31 6.32 15.06
N LEU A 136 -7.09 6.41 14.54
CA LEU A 136 -6.32 7.65 14.47
C LEU A 136 -7.02 8.69 13.61
N LYS A 137 -7.52 8.32 12.43
CA LYS A 137 -8.30 9.19 11.55
C LYS A 137 -9.47 9.83 12.31
N ARG A 138 -10.28 9.01 13.00
CA ARG A 138 -11.42 9.49 13.80
C ARG A 138 -10.98 10.45 14.91
N SER A 139 -9.84 10.16 15.54
CA SER A 139 -9.27 10.99 16.60
C SER A 139 -8.83 12.35 16.07
N TRP A 140 -8.10 12.39 14.95
CA TRP A 140 -7.66 13.63 14.31
C TRP A 140 -8.83 14.48 13.81
N GLU A 141 -9.80 13.87 13.13
CA GLU A 141 -11.03 14.54 12.72
C GLU A 141 -11.79 15.13 13.91
N GLY A 142 -11.84 14.40 15.04
CA GLY A 142 -12.44 14.87 16.29
C GLY A 142 -11.75 16.11 16.85
N MET A 143 -10.41 16.11 16.89
CA MET A 143 -9.63 17.26 17.38
C MET A 143 -9.78 18.48 16.47
N LEU A 144 -9.78 18.27 15.15
CA LEU A 144 -9.88 19.34 14.15
C LEU A 144 -11.23 20.05 14.16
N LYS A 145 -12.30 19.40 14.67
CA LYS A 145 -13.61 20.03 14.88
C LYS A 145 -13.62 21.10 15.98
N ASN A 146 -12.61 21.16 16.86
CA ASN A 146 -12.53 22.19 17.89
C ASN A 146 -12.24 23.56 17.24
N PRO A 147 -13.15 24.56 17.30
CA PRO A 147 -12.92 25.87 16.69
C PRO A 147 -11.81 26.66 17.41
N ASN A 148 -11.58 26.39 18.69
CA ASN A 148 -10.58 27.06 19.52
C ASN A 148 -9.21 26.35 19.52
N LEU A 149 -9.00 25.40 18.60
CA LEU A 149 -7.72 24.72 18.46
C LEU A 149 -6.65 25.72 18.00
N ASP A 150 -5.49 25.69 18.66
CA ASP A 150 -4.32 26.47 18.29
C ASP A 150 -3.94 26.26 16.82
N ALA A 151 -3.51 27.32 16.13
CA ALA A 151 -3.26 27.29 14.69
C ALA A 151 -2.13 26.31 14.31
N GLU A 152 -1.05 26.25 15.08
CA GLU A 152 0.06 25.34 14.82
C GLU A 152 -0.33 23.89 15.09
N LEU A 153 -1.11 23.64 16.14
CA LEU A 153 -1.68 22.32 16.42
C LEU A 153 -2.66 21.88 15.33
N ARG A 154 -3.47 22.80 14.79
CA ARG A 154 -4.36 22.52 13.66
C ARG A 154 -3.57 22.10 12.43
N GLN A 155 -2.46 22.78 12.12
CA GLN A 155 -1.58 22.41 11.01
C GLN A 155 -0.97 21.02 11.23
N LEU A 156 -0.40 20.76 12.42
CA LEU A 156 0.16 19.46 12.77
C LEU A 156 -0.88 18.33 12.63
N TYR A 157 -2.06 18.47 13.22
CA TYR A 157 -3.08 17.42 13.18
C TYR A 157 -3.68 17.23 11.79
N THR A 158 -3.74 18.29 10.98
CA THR A 158 -4.09 18.17 9.56
C THR A 158 -3.02 17.37 8.81
N SER A 159 -1.73 17.66 9.05
CA SER A 159 -0.64 16.87 8.47
C SER A 159 -0.71 15.40 8.88
N LYS A 160 -0.97 15.11 10.17
CA LYS A 160 -1.12 13.74 10.69
C LYS A 160 -2.32 13.00 10.12
N LEU A 161 -3.46 13.67 9.95
CA LEU A 161 -4.64 13.11 9.28
C LEU A 161 -4.35 12.79 7.81
N ASN A 162 -3.67 13.70 7.10
CA ASN A 162 -3.32 13.48 5.69
C ASN A 162 -2.36 12.30 5.52
N GLU A 163 -1.36 12.19 6.40
CA GLU A 163 -0.43 11.06 6.46
C GLU A 163 -1.17 9.73 6.65
N ALA A 164 -2.10 9.69 7.61
CA ALA A 164 -2.93 8.51 7.87
C ALA A 164 -3.80 8.14 6.66
N ASN A 165 -4.50 9.11 6.05
CA ASN A 165 -5.34 8.86 4.88
C ASN A 165 -4.54 8.32 3.69
N ALA A 166 -3.38 8.91 3.39
CA ALA A 166 -2.53 8.44 2.29
C ALA A 166 -2.01 7.02 2.53
N THR A 167 -1.67 6.70 3.79
CA THR A 167 -1.21 5.36 4.17
C THR A 167 -2.35 4.35 4.10
N MET A 168 -3.56 4.72 4.54
CA MET A 168 -4.77 3.90 4.40
C MET A 168 -5.07 3.59 2.93
N GLU A 169 -5.05 4.58 2.05
CA GLU A 169 -5.30 4.39 0.60
C GLU A 169 -4.29 3.43 -0.03
N LYS A 170 -3.00 3.54 0.34
CA LYS A 170 -1.96 2.61 -0.11
C LYS A 170 -2.24 1.17 0.33
N ILE A 171 -2.64 0.97 1.59
CA ILE A 171 -2.98 -0.36 2.13
C ILE A 171 -4.23 -0.89 1.44
N GLU A 172 -5.28 -0.08 1.31
CA GLU A 172 -6.53 -0.46 0.62
C GLU A 172 -6.24 -0.90 -0.81
N THR A 173 -5.44 -0.13 -1.56
CA THR A 173 -5.04 -0.46 -2.93
C THR A 173 -4.32 -1.81 -3.01
N MET A 174 -3.42 -2.08 -2.06
CA MET A 174 -2.66 -3.32 -1.97
C MET A 174 -3.53 -4.54 -1.66
N PHE A 175 -4.49 -4.40 -0.74
CA PHE A 175 -5.35 -5.50 -0.29
C PHE A 175 -6.59 -5.73 -1.16
N ASN A 176 -7.06 -4.72 -1.91
CA ASN A 176 -8.30 -4.79 -2.67
C ASN A 176 -8.36 -5.96 -3.68
N PRO A 177 -7.29 -6.29 -4.44
CA PRO A 177 -7.28 -7.47 -5.32
C PRO A 177 -7.46 -8.81 -4.58
N HIS A 178 -7.22 -8.84 -3.27
CA HIS A 178 -7.25 -10.03 -2.41
C HIS A 178 -8.49 -10.06 -1.49
N GLY A 179 -9.51 -9.25 -1.77
CA GLY A 179 -10.76 -9.21 -1.00
C GLY A 179 -10.80 -8.13 0.09
N GLY A 180 -9.83 -7.22 0.11
CA GLY A 180 -9.75 -6.11 1.05
C GLY A 180 -8.98 -6.43 2.33
N VAL A 181 -8.88 -5.44 3.22
CA VAL A 181 -8.15 -5.56 4.48
C VAL A 181 -8.82 -6.60 5.38
N PHE A 182 -8.03 -7.46 6.01
CA PHE A 182 -8.54 -8.59 6.76
C PHE A 182 -9.37 -8.16 7.99
N PRO A 183 -10.44 -8.91 8.32
CA PRO A 183 -11.20 -8.68 9.54
C PRO A 183 -10.35 -8.96 10.79
N SER A 184 -10.84 -8.53 11.96
CA SER A 184 -10.22 -8.94 13.23
C SER A 184 -10.25 -10.46 13.36
N LYS A 185 -9.14 -11.02 13.88
CA LYS A 185 -9.11 -12.36 14.45
C LYS A 185 -9.94 -12.39 15.74
#